data_AF-O94587-F1
#
_entry.id   AF-O94587-F1
#
_cell.length_a   1.000
_cell.length_b   1.000
_cell.length_c   1.000
_cell.angle_alpha   90.00
_cell.angle_beta   90.00
_cell.angle_gamma   90.00
#
_symmetry.space_group_name_H-M   'P 1'
#
loop_
_entity.id
_entity.type
_entity.pdbx_description
1 polymer ?
#
loop_
_entity_poly.entity_id
_entity_poly.type
_entity_poly.pdbx_seq_one_letter_code
_entity_poly.pdbx_strand_id
1 'polypeptide(L)'
;MLQTLIGVHSYMPWCYEIPAMAIFLRSTITLPIAIASLKTARRFVQVQPLIKEAKKRCRTNTDFRTVRKKLYKRFNCHPLMIYALPITQLPLFAFASYQLRQAVDVCPESMSTEGMLWFTDLTLPDPHGVLPAVLAVTYLTNMSILKRPSDSRLLKIFNTAGIMSAFFVSFMAFKTSTALSLYWTTSAIYSLVQNVALRKLL
;
A
#
# COMPACT_ATOMS: atom_id res chain seq x y z
N MET A 1 -13.53 -4.63 13.08
CA MET A 1 -12.18 -4.09 13.32
C MET A 1 -12.06 -3.38 14.66
N LEU A 2 -12.88 -2.38 15.02
CA LEU A 2 -12.74 -1.75 16.35
C LEU A 2 -13.00 -2.75 17.50
N GLN A 3 -14.12 -3.47 17.46
CA GLN A 3 -14.42 -4.52 18.45
C GLN A 3 -13.37 -5.65 18.44
N THR A 4 -12.81 -5.98 17.28
CA THR A 4 -11.76 -7.00 17.20
C THR A 4 -10.45 -6.49 17.78
N LEU A 5 -10.14 -5.20 17.65
CA LEU A 5 -8.98 -4.59 18.30
C LEU A 5 -9.16 -4.65 19.83
N ILE A 6 -10.28 -4.14 20.34
CA ILE A 6 -10.60 -4.16 21.77
C ILE A 6 -10.60 -5.60 22.34
N GLY A 7 -11.09 -6.57 21.57
CA GLY A 7 -11.10 -7.98 21.98
C GLY A 7 -9.71 -8.63 22.01
N VAL A 8 -8.82 -8.28 21.07
CA VAL A 8 -7.44 -8.82 21.03
C VAL A 8 -6.57 -8.18 22.11
N HIS A 9 -6.81 -6.91 22.42
CA HIS A 9 -6.11 -6.18 23.48
C HIS A 9 -6.14 -6.90 24.84
N SER A 10 -7.21 -7.67 25.12
CA SER A 10 -7.29 -8.52 26.31
C SER A 10 -6.16 -9.56 26.45
N TYR A 11 -5.44 -9.85 25.36
CA TYR A 11 -4.35 -10.84 25.31
C TYR A 11 -2.97 -10.24 25.08
N MET A 12 -2.89 -8.99 24.60
CA MET A 12 -1.62 -8.39 24.19
C MET A 12 -1.66 -6.86 24.25
N PRO A 13 -0.56 -6.19 24.66
CA PRO A 13 -0.47 -4.74 24.65
C PRO A 13 -0.64 -4.10 23.27
N TRP A 14 -1.18 -2.89 23.23
CA TRP A 14 -1.42 -2.14 22.00
C TRP A 14 -0.18 -1.97 21.11
N CYS A 15 1.01 -1.80 21.69
CA CYS A 15 2.26 -1.63 20.95
C CYS A 15 2.64 -2.85 20.08
N TYR A 16 2.17 -4.04 20.42
CA TYR A 16 2.35 -5.26 19.60
C TYR A 16 1.12 -5.56 18.76
N GLU A 17 -0.08 -5.26 19.27
CA GLU A 17 -1.33 -5.51 18.56
C GLU A 17 -1.46 -4.70 17.28
N ILE A 18 -1.11 -3.41 17.32
CA ILE A 18 -1.20 -2.52 16.17
C ILE A 18 -0.32 -3.04 15.02
N PRO A 19 0.97 -3.35 15.22
CA PRO A 19 1.79 -4.00 14.21
C PRO A 19 1.25 -5.36 13.74
N ALA A 20 0.80 -6.21 14.65
CA ALA A 20 0.28 -7.54 14.32
C ALA A 20 -0.96 -7.45 13.41
N MET A 21 -1.91 -6.56 13.73
CA MET A 21 -3.09 -6.30 12.93
C MET A 21 -2.71 -5.76 11.54
N ALA A 22 -1.73 -4.84 11.46
CA ALA A 22 -1.23 -4.34 10.19
C ALA A 22 -0.69 -5.48 9.31
N ILE A 23 0.18 -6.32 9.87
CA ILE A 23 0.77 -7.48 9.17
C ILE A 23 -0.32 -8.46 8.73
N PHE A 24 -1.30 -8.74 9.59
CA PHE A 24 -2.41 -9.64 9.30
C PHE A 24 -3.25 -9.13 8.12
N LEU A 25 -3.71 -7.88 8.16
CA LEU A 25 -4.47 -7.26 7.08
C LEU A 25 -3.68 -7.25 5.76
N ARG A 26 -2.38 -6.94 5.83
CA ARG A 26 -1.54 -6.92 4.63
C ARG A 26 -1.36 -8.32 4.03
N SER A 27 -1.14 -9.33 4.88
CA SER A 27 -0.90 -10.71 4.46
C SER A 27 -2.15 -11.40 3.91
N THR A 28 -3.31 -11.13 4.48
CA THR A 28 -4.56 -11.77 4.07
C THR A 28 -5.21 -11.07 2.88
N ILE A 29 -5.20 -9.74 2.83
CA ILE A 29 -5.90 -8.96 1.79
C ILE A 29 -4.94 -8.50 0.71
N THR A 30 -3.88 -7.77 1.08
CA THR A 30 -3.07 -7.06 0.08
C THR A 30 -2.06 -7.95 -0.64
N LEU A 31 -1.57 -9.01 0.01
CA LEU A 31 -0.56 -9.91 -0.55
C LEU A 31 -1.06 -10.71 -1.78
N PRO A 32 -2.22 -11.40 -1.73
CA PRO A 32 -2.76 -12.07 -2.90
C PRO A 32 -2.99 -11.12 -4.08
N ILE A 33 -3.50 -9.92 -3.79
CA ILE A 33 -3.76 -8.88 -4.81
C ILE A 33 -2.45 -8.38 -5.43
N ALA A 34 -1.42 -8.17 -4.62
CA ALA A 34 -0.11 -7.75 -5.11
C ALA A 34 0.54 -8.80 -6.02
N ILE A 35 0.46 -10.09 -5.64
CA ILE A 35 0.93 -11.21 -6.47
C ILE A 35 0.20 -11.22 -7.81
N ALA A 36 -1.14 -11.11 -7.80
CA ALA A 36 -1.95 -11.09 -9.01
C ALA A 36 -1.66 -9.87 -9.91
N SER A 37 -1.52 -8.67 -9.31
CA SER A 37 -1.16 -7.44 -10.01
C SER A 37 0.22 -7.54 -10.66
N LEU A 38 1.23 -8.06 -9.94
CA LEU A 38 2.59 -8.20 -10.47
C LEU A 38 2.68 -9.24 -11.60
N LYS A 39 2.04 -10.41 -11.44
CA LYS A 39 1.92 -11.41 -12.52
C LYS A 39 1.26 -10.82 -13.76
N THR A 40 0.19 -10.04 -13.58
CA THR A 40 -0.50 -9.37 -14.70
C THR A 40 0.38 -8.31 -15.37
N ALA A 41 1.12 -7.51 -14.60
CA ALA A 41 2.02 -6.50 -15.13
C ALA A 41 3.13 -7.09 -16.01
N ARG A 42 3.68 -8.26 -15.65
CA ARG A 42 4.69 -8.97 -16.44
C ARG A 42 4.16 -9.41 -17.80
N ARG A 43 2.99 -10.05 -17.80
CA ARG A 43 2.29 -10.42 -19.05
C ARG A 43 1.98 -9.18 -19.89
N PHE A 44 1.61 -8.08 -19.24
CA PHE A 44 1.35 -6.83 -19.94
C PHE A 44 2.59 -6.27 -20.64
N VAL A 45 3.79 -6.37 -20.04
CA VAL A 45 5.07 -6.00 -20.67
C VAL A 45 5.33 -6.87 -21.91
N GLN A 46 5.14 -8.19 -21.81
CA GLN A 46 5.31 -9.12 -22.94
C GLN A 46 4.38 -8.82 -24.13
N VAL A 47 3.18 -8.30 -23.85
CA VAL A 47 2.19 -7.96 -24.88
C VAL A 47 2.40 -6.58 -25.50
N GLN A 48 3.18 -5.68 -24.87
CA GLN A 48 3.41 -4.33 -25.40
C GLN A 48 3.97 -4.31 -26.84
N PRO A 49 4.97 -5.14 -27.22
CA PRO A 49 5.46 -5.20 -28.60
C PRO A 49 4.36 -5.58 -29.60
N LEU A 50 3.53 -6.57 -29.27
CA LEU A 50 2.42 -7.02 -30.12
C LEU A 50 1.35 -5.94 -30.29
N ILE A 51 1.08 -5.16 -29.25
CA ILE A 51 0.16 -4.02 -29.33
C ILE A 51 0.74 -2.93 -30.24
N LYS A 52 2.05 -2.62 -30.12
CA LYS A 52 2.72 -1.66 -30.98
C LYS A 52 2.68 -2.09 -32.44
N GLU A 53 2.88 -3.36 -32.71
CA GLU A 53 2.77 -3.93 -34.06
C GLU A 53 1.33 -3.91 -34.58
N ALA A 54 0.35 -4.33 -33.78
CA ALA A 54 -1.06 -4.26 -34.13
C ALA A 54 -1.50 -2.82 -34.47
N LYS A 55 -1.00 -1.83 -33.72
CA LYS A 55 -1.27 -0.41 -33.98
C LYS A 55 -0.80 0.04 -35.37
N LYS A 56 0.31 -0.51 -35.88
CA LYS A 56 0.81 -0.21 -37.24
C LYS A 56 -0.03 -0.86 -38.34
N ARG A 57 -0.64 -2.03 -38.06
CA ARG A 57 -1.41 -2.81 -39.04
C ARG A 57 -2.87 -2.37 -39.16
N CYS A 58 -3.49 -1.89 -38.07
CA CYS A 58 -4.90 -1.50 -38.05
C CYS A 58 -5.11 -0.15 -38.75
N ARG A 59 -6.07 -0.07 -39.67
CA ARG A 59 -6.41 1.19 -40.39
C ARG A 59 -7.27 2.14 -39.57
N THR A 60 -8.10 1.60 -38.67
CA THR A 60 -9.04 2.39 -37.86
C THR A 60 -8.78 2.17 -36.37
N ASN A 61 -9.13 3.17 -35.55
CA ASN A 61 -9.05 3.07 -34.10
C ASN A 61 -9.98 1.97 -33.54
N THR A 62 -11.11 1.71 -34.19
CA THR A 62 -12.07 0.67 -33.77
C THR A 62 -11.50 -0.74 -33.98
N ASP A 63 -10.83 -0.96 -35.11
CA ASP A 63 -10.09 -2.21 -35.38
C ASP A 63 -8.97 -2.40 -34.34
N PHE A 64 -8.16 -1.36 -34.12
CA PHE A 64 -7.10 -1.41 -33.11
C PHE A 64 -7.62 -1.72 -31.70
N ARG A 65 -8.74 -1.12 -31.28
CA ARG A 65 -9.37 -1.41 -29.97
C ARG A 65 -9.80 -2.87 -29.87
N THR A 66 -10.34 -3.44 -30.95
CA THR A 66 -10.79 -4.84 -31.01
C THR A 66 -9.60 -5.80 -30.94
N VAL A 67 -8.56 -5.59 -31.75
CA VAL A 67 -7.33 -6.39 -31.72
C VAL A 67 -6.64 -6.29 -30.35
N ARG A 68 -6.54 -5.09 -29.80
CA ARG A 68 -5.97 -4.86 -28.46
C ARG A 68 -6.73 -5.62 -27.37
N LYS A 69 -8.08 -5.58 -27.39
CA LYS A 69 -8.91 -6.34 -26.44
C LYS A 69 -8.70 -7.85 -26.59
N LYS A 70 -8.60 -8.36 -27.83
CA LYS A 70 -8.29 -9.77 -28.11
C LYS A 70 -6.91 -10.16 -27.58
N LEU A 71 -5.88 -9.33 -27.77
CA LEU A 71 -4.55 -9.56 -27.22
C LEU A 71 -4.58 -9.60 -25.68
N TYR A 72 -5.23 -8.64 -25.02
CA TYR A 72 -5.36 -8.66 -23.55
C TYR A 72 -6.08 -9.91 -23.03
N LYS A 73 -7.14 -10.36 -23.72
CA LYS A 73 -7.85 -11.59 -23.36
C LYS A 73 -6.97 -12.83 -23.59
N ARG A 74 -6.28 -12.92 -24.73
CA ARG A 74 -5.42 -14.06 -25.09
C ARG A 74 -4.26 -14.25 -24.11
N PHE A 75 -3.65 -13.16 -23.66
CA PHE A 75 -2.54 -13.21 -22.71
C PHE A 75 -2.98 -13.07 -21.25
N ASN A 76 -4.29 -13.06 -20.99
CA ASN A 76 -4.89 -12.90 -19.66
C ASN A 76 -4.24 -11.74 -18.87
N CYS A 77 -4.17 -10.57 -19.51
CA CYS A 77 -3.53 -9.36 -18.98
C CYS A 77 -4.44 -8.13 -19.13
N HIS A 78 -5.40 -7.99 -18.22
CA HIS A 78 -6.27 -6.82 -18.22
C HIS A 78 -5.58 -5.62 -17.55
N PRO A 79 -5.52 -4.43 -18.18
CA PRO A 79 -4.82 -3.28 -17.62
C PRO A 79 -5.34 -2.86 -16.24
N LEU A 80 -6.64 -3.00 -15.96
CA LEU A 80 -7.22 -2.68 -14.65
C LEU A 80 -6.64 -3.53 -13.51
N MET A 81 -6.25 -4.78 -13.78
CA MET A 81 -5.69 -5.67 -12.75
C MET A 81 -4.31 -5.23 -12.28
N ILE A 82 -3.58 -4.45 -13.11
CA ILE A 82 -2.31 -3.83 -12.71
C ILE A 82 -2.55 -2.79 -11.61
N TYR A 83 -3.67 -2.06 -11.69
CA TYR A 83 -4.05 -1.02 -10.74
C TYR A 83 -4.85 -1.54 -9.54
N ALA A 84 -5.19 -2.83 -9.48
CA ALA A 84 -5.98 -3.41 -8.39
C ALA A 84 -5.33 -3.18 -7.02
N LEU A 85 -4.00 -3.31 -6.90
CA LEU A 85 -3.30 -3.11 -5.64
C LEU A 85 -3.44 -1.67 -5.09
N PRO A 86 -3.02 -0.61 -5.81
CA PRO A 86 -3.16 0.76 -5.28
C PRO A 86 -4.63 1.15 -5.06
N ILE A 87 -5.56 0.68 -5.91
CA ILE A 87 -7.00 0.95 -5.75
C ILE A 87 -7.54 0.32 -4.46
N THR A 88 -7.17 -0.93 -4.14
CA THR A 88 -7.62 -1.59 -2.90
C THR A 88 -6.88 -1.08 -1.67
N GLN A 89 -5.63 -0.65 -1.82
CA GLN A 89 -4.79 -0.23 -0.70
C GLN A 89 -5.29 1.07 -0.05
N LEU A 90 -5.76 2.05 -0.84
CA LEU A 90 -6.21 3.34 -0.30
C LEU A 90 -7.45 3.21 0.63
N PRO A 91 -8.55 2.53 0.24
CA PRO A 91 -9.69 2.31 1.13
C PRO A 91 -9.32 1.51 2.38
N LEU A 92 -8.49 0.47 2.25
CA LEU A 92 -8.06 -0.34 3.39
C LEU A 92 -7.24 0.49 4.38
N PHE A 93 -6.32 1.32 3.88
CA PHE A 93 -5.50 2.22 4.70
C PHE A 93 -6.36 3.26 5.42
N ALA A 94 -7.29 3.90 4.71
CA ALA A 94 -8.19 4.90 5.30
C ALA A 94 -9.10 4.27 6.37
N PHE A 95 -9.68 3.10 6.09
CA PHE A 95 -10.54 2.38 7.03
C PHE A 95 -9.78 1.94 8.28
N ALA A 96 -8.60 1.34 8.13
CA ALA A 96 -7.77 0.95 9.27
C ALA A 96 -7.32 2.14 10.12
N SER A 97 -6.91 3.24 9.48
CA SER A 97 -6.51 4.46 10.19
C SER A 97 -7.69 5.09 10.95
N TYR A 98 -8.89 5.12 10.35
CA TYR A 98 -10.10 5.61 11.00
C TYR A 98 -10.46 4.75 12.22
N GLN A 99 -10.49 3.42 12.07
CA GLN A 99 -10.83 2.54 13.19
C GLN A 99 -9.79 2.61 14.32
N LEU A 100 -8.51 2.77 13.99
CA LEU A 100 -7.47 2.94 15.00
C LEU A 100 -7.57 4.29 15.71
N ARG A 101 -7.96 5.35 14.99
CA ARG A 101 -8.25 6.65 15.60
C ARG A 101 -9.40 6.55 16.60
N GLN A 102 -10.49 5.88 16.22
CA GLN A 102 -11.60 5.62 17.15
C GLN A 102 -11.17 4.79 18.35
N ALA A 103 -10.25 3.84 18.19
CA ALA A 103 -9.72 3.05 19.30
C ALA A 103 -8.91 3.90 20.29
N VAL A 104 -8.12 4.86 19.79
CA VAL A 104 -7.41 5.84 20.63
C VAL A 104 -8.36 6.68 21.46
N ASP A 105 -9.48 7.11 20.87
CA ASP A 105 -10.47 7.94 21.56
C ASP A 105 -11.29 7.15 22.61
N VAL A 106 -11.49 5.83 22.40
CA VAL A 106 -12.28 4.96 23.29
C VAL A 106 -11.43 4.33 24.40
N CYS A 107 -10.14 4.07 24.16
CA CYS A 107 -9.23 3.40 25.09
C CYS A 107 -7.99 4.24 25.44
N PRO A 108 -8.13 5.54 25.81
CA PRO A 108 -6.98 6.40 26.05
C PRO A 108 -6.14 5.94 27.25
N GLU A 109 -6.76 5.43 28.31
CA GLU A 109 -6.07 5.01 29.54
C GLU A 109 -5.10 3.85 29.28
N SER A 110 -5.57 2.77 28.65
CA SER A 110 -4.70 1.64 28.28
C SER A 110 -3.63 2.06 27.26
N MET A 111 -4.00 2.83 26.24
CA MET A 111 -3.05 3.26 25.20
C MET A 111 -1.97 4.22 25.73
N SER A 112 -2.24 4.97 26.78
CA SER A 112 -1.28 5.91 27.37
C SER A 112 -0.14 5.23 28.13
N THR A 113 -0.31 3.96 28.51
CA THR A 113 0.66 3.19 29.31
C THR A 113 1.26 1.98 28.58
N GLU A 114 0.68 1.58 27.45
CA GLU A 114 1.05 0.37 26.71
C GLU A 114 1.91 0.62 25.47
N GLY A 115 2.73 1.65 25.49
CA GLY A 115 3.77 1.86 24.51
C GLY A 115 4.97 0.92 24.68
N MET A 116 6.03 1.17 23.91
CA MET A 116 7.30 0.45 24.04
C MET A 116 8.50 1.34 23.68
N LEU A 117 9.68 0.96 24.19
CA LEU A 117 10.95 1.62 23.89
C LEU A 117 10.90 3.13 24.18
N TRP A 118 10.98 3.99 23.16
CA TRP A 118 10.99 5.44 23.30
C TRP A 118 9.62 6.10 23.18
N PHE A 119 8.57 5.33 22.84
CA PHE A 119 7.21 5.83 22.77
C PHE A 119 6.34 5.08 23.78
N THR A 120 6.22 5.63 24.99
CA THR A 120 5.46 4.98 26.08
C THR A 120 3.95 5.26 25.99
N ASP A 121 3.57 6.42 25.45
CA ASP A 121 2.20 6.85 25.28
C ASP A 121 1.81 6.79 23.80
N LEU A 122 0.88 5.90 23.46
CA LEU A 122 0.42 5.71 22.09
C LEU A 122 -0.59 6.78 21.63
N THR A 123 -1.14 7.55 22.56
CA THR A 123 -2.14 8.60 22.31
C THR A 123 -1.50 9.92 21.86
N LEU A 124 -0.26 10.18 22.30
CA LEU A 124 0.53 11.36 21.94
C LEU A 124 1.37 11.12 20.67
N PRO A 125 1.80 12.18 19.97
CA PRO A 125 2.76 12.05 18.87
C PRO A 125 4.09 11.43 19.29
N ASP A 126 4.79 10.77 18.35
CA ASP A 126 6.09 10.14 18.64
C ASP A 126 7.06 11.20 19.18
N PRO A 127 7.55 11.06 20.42
CA PRO A 127 8.31 12.10 21.11
C PRO A 127 9.65 12.42 20.43
N HIS A 128 10.20 11.49 19.66
CA HIS A 128 11.49 11.64 18.98
C HIS A 128 11.35 11.69 17.46
N GLY A 129 10.14 11.56 16.92
CA GLY A 129 9.89 11.54 15.47
C GLY A 129 10.53 10.35 14.74
N VAL A 130 10.90 9.28 15.45
CA VAL A 130 11.57 8.11 14.86
C VAL A 130 10.63 7.36 13.94
N LEU A 131 9.39 7.06 14.37
CA LEU A 131 8.41 6.38 13.53
C LEU A 131 8.09 7.18 12.24
N PRO A 132 7.79 8.50 12.29
CA PRO A 132 7.65 9.33 11.09
C PRO A 132 8.87 9.32 10.16
N ALA A 133 10.09 9.36 10.71
CA ALA A 133 11.32 9.31 9.91
C ALA A 133 11.47 7.96 9.19
N VAL A 134 11.27 6.85 9.91
CA VAL A 134 11.29 5.50 9.33
C VAL A 134 10.21 5.35 8.25
N LEU A 135 9.01 5.87 8.50
CA LEU A 135 7.91 5.90 7.53
C LEU A 135 8.31 6.63 6.24
N ALA A 136 8.89 7.83 6.36
CA ALA A 136 9.35 8.62 5.23
C ALA A 136 10.40 7.88 4.40
N VAL A 137 11.45 7.35 5.05
CA VAL A 137 12.50 6.57 4.38
C VAL A 137 11.91 5.33 3.69
N THR A 138 10.98 4.65 4.36
CA THR A 138 10.35 3.43 3.83
C THR A 138 9.49 3.73 2.60
N TYR A 139 8.73 4.83 2.61
CA TYR A 139 7.96 5.22 1.43
C TYR A 139 8.83 5.69 0.28
N LEU A 140 9.88 6.48 0.53
CA LEU A 140 10.83 6.89 -0.50
C LEU A 140 11.50 5.67 -1.16
N THR A 141 11.89 4.68 -0.34
CA THR A 141 12.45 3.41 -0.82
C THR A 141 11.42 2.59 -1.62
N ASN A 142 10.17 2.51 -1.16
CA ASN A 142 9.11 1.84 -1.92
C ASN A 142 8.88 2.49 -3.29
N MET A 143 8.86 3.82 -3.36
CA MET A 143 8.67 4.55 -4.61
C MET A 143 9.81 4.31 -5.59
N SER A 144 11.07 4.23 -5.13
CA SER A 144 12.21 3.93 -6.00
C SER A 144 12.14 2.50 -6.58
N ILE A 145 11.68 1.52 -5.79
CA ILE A 145 11.50 0.13 -6.22
C ILE A 145 10.34 -0.03 -7.21
N LEU A 146 9.23 0.67 -6.97
CA LEU A 146 8.00 0.54 -7.76
C LEU A 146 7.99 1.38 -9.04
N LYS A 147 8.91 2.35 -9.18
CA LYS A 147 8.99 3.24 -10.34
C LYS A 147 9.19 2.42 -11.62
N ARG A 148 8.18 2.44 -12.51
CA ARG A 148 8.25 1.82 -13.84
C ARG A 148 8.31 2.91 -14.92
N PRO A 149 9.24 2.84 -15.87
CA PRO A 149 9.20 3.70 -17.04
C PRO A 149 7.94 3.37 -17.85
N SER A 150 7.09 4.37 -18.11
CA SER A 150 5.93 4.23 -18.99
C SER A 150 5.53 5.56 -19.60
N ASP A 151 5.16 5.51 -20.87
CA ASP A 151 4.55 6.65 -21.58
C ASP A 151 3.09 6.89 -21.15
N SER A 152 2.50 5.99 -20.36
CA SER A 152 1.12 6.09 -19.91
C SER A 152 0.92 7.30 -19.00
N ARG A 153 0.10 8.26 -19.45
CA ARG A 153 -0.35 9.41 -18.64
C ARG A 153 -0.92 8.96 -17.29
N LEU A 154 -1.71 7.88 -17.28
CA LEU A 154 -2.28 7.32 -16.06
C LEU A 154 -1.20 6.84 -15.09
N LEU A 155 -0.14 6.17 -15.57
CA LEU A 155 0.92 5.71 -14.69
C LEU A 155 1.72 6.88 -14.10
N LYS A 156 1.95 7.94 -14.89
CA LYS A 156 2.57 9.17 -14.39
C LYS A 156 1.73 9.78 -13.27
N ILE A 157 0.40 9.87 -13.44
CA ILE A 157 -0.52 10.35 -12.39
C ILE A 157 -0.42 9.48 -11.13
N PHE A 158 -0.48 8.15 -11.26
CA PHE A 158 -0.35 7.24 -10.10
C PHE A 158 1.00 7.37 -9.39
N ASN A 159 2.11 7.50 -10.13
CA ASN A 159 3.43 7.69 -9.54
C ASN A 159 3.54 9.03 -8.81
N THR A 160 3.09 10.13 -9.43
CA THR A 160 3.10 11.46 -8.82
C THR A 160 2.18 11.53 -7.60
N ALA A 161 0.95 11.00 -7.71
CA ALA A 161 0.02 10.90 -6.58
C ALA A 161 0.58 10.03 -5.46
N GLY A 162 1.24 8.91 -5.79
CA GLY A 162 1.94 8.06 -4.83
C GLY A 162 3.01 8.83 -4.05
N ILE A 163 3.88 9.56 -4.75
CA ILE A 163 4.92 10.39 -4.13
C ILE A 163 4.31 11.48 -3.25
N MET A 164 3.31 12.21 -3.74
CA MET A 164 2.62 13.25 -2.97
C MET A 164 1.95 12.68 -1.72
N SER A 165 1.30 11.52 -1.84
CA SER A 165 0.67 10.83 -0.71
C SER A 165 1.69 10.36 0.31
N ALA A 166 2.85 9.87 -0.12
CA ALA A 166 3.94 9.46 0.77
C ALA A 166 4.44 10.65 1.60
N PHE A 167 4.73 11.79 0.95
CA PHE A 167 5.13 13.01 1.66
C PHE A 167 4.04 13.49 2.63
N PHE A 168 2.78 13.50 2.20
CA PHE A 168 1.67 13.94 3.04
C PHE A 168 1.49 13.04 4.28
N VAL A 169 1.46 11.72 4.10
CA VAL A 169 1.30 10.77 5.22
C VAL A 169 2.51 10.85 6.17
N SER A 170 3.73 10.95 5.65
CA SER A 170 4.93 11.11 6.48
C SER A 170 4.93 12.43 7.26
N PHE A 171 4.46 13.52 6.66
CA PHE A 171 4.31 14.81 7.37
C PHE A 171 3.24 14.74 8.46
N MET A 172 2.09 14.12 8.16
CA MET A 172 1.01 13.93 9.14
C MET A 172 1.43 13.01 10.29
N ALA A 173 2.35 12.08 10.05
CA ALA A 173 2.85 11.16 11.07
C ALA A 173 3.55 11.89 12.24
N PHE A 174 4.16 13.06 11.99
CA PHE A 174 4.76 13.89 13.04
C PHE A 174 3.72 14.54 13.98
N LYS A 175 2.45 14.64 13.57
CA LYS A 175 1.40 15.36 14.31
C LYS A 175 0.31 14.46 14.87
N THR A 176 0.18 13.25 14.34
CA THR A 176 -0.83 12.28 14.79
C THR A 176 -0.33 11.49 16.00
N SER A 177 -1.23 10.75 16.65
CA SER A 177 -0.88 9.83 17.73
C SER A 177 0.11 8.76 17.29
N THR A 178 0.97 8.33 18.20
CA THR A 178 1.96 7.27 17.98
C THR A 178 1.28 5.97 17.52
N ALA A 179 0.09 5.64 18.01
CA ALA A 179 -0.70 4.51 17.52
C ALA A 179 -0.86 4.53 15.99
N LEU A 180 -1.28 5.66 15.43
CA LEU A 180 -1.44 5.81 13.98
C LEU A 180 -0.10 5.75 13.25
N SER A 181 0.91 6.45 13.76
CA SER A 181 2.26 6.43 13.18
C SER A 181 2.86 5.03 13.19
N LEU A 182 2.66 4.25 14.24
CA LEU A 182 3.09 2.86 14.36
C LEU A 182 2.41 1.99 13.30
N TYR A 183 1.08 2.07 13.17
CA TYR A 183 0.33 1.37 12.11
C TYR A 183 0.86 1.72 10.71
N TRP A 184 1.03 3.01 10.41
CA TRP A 184 1.52 3.47 9.11
C TRP A 184 2.93 2.95 8.82
N THR A 185 3.84 3.04 9.80
CA THR A 185 5.22 2.56 9.70
C THR A 185 5.28 1.06 9.49
N THR A 186 4.58 0.25 10.29
CA THR A 186 4.55 -1.20 10.12
C THR A 186 3.96 -1.59 8.76
N SER A 187 2.88 -0.94 8.34
CA SER A 187 2.23 -1.19 7.05
C SER A 187 3.16 -0.85 5.87
N ALA A 188 3.92 0.25 5.97
CA ALA A 188 4.91 0.65 4.98
C ALA A 188 6.11 -0.31 4.91
N ILE A 189 6.62 -0.75 6.06
CA ILE A 189 7.73 -1.71 6.15
C ILE A 189 7.32 -3.04 5.55
N TYR A 190 6.12 -3.54 5.91
CA TYR A 190 5.56 -4.74 5.28
C TYR A 190 5.51 -4.58 3.76
N SER A 191 4.97 -3.46 3.28
CA SER A 191 4.90 -3.19 1.83
C SER A 191 6.28 -3.20 1.18
N LEU A 192 7.30 -2.66 1.85
CA LEU A 192 8.67 -2.67 1.34
C LEU A 192 9.21 -4.09 1.22
N VAL A 193 9.12 -4.88 2.30
CA VAL A 193 9.55 -6.28 2.33
C VAL A 193 8.82 -7.09 1.27
N GLN A 194 7.50 -6.94 1.19
CA GLN A 194 6.64 -7.55 0.18
C GLN A 194 7.10 -7.20 -1.23
N ASN A 195 7.32 -5.92 -1.54
CA ASN A 195 7.71 -5.46 -2.86
C ASN A 195 9.11 -5.98 -3.26
N VAL A 196 10.06 -5.98 -2.33
CA VAL A 196 11.41 -6.53 -2.55
C VAL A 196 11.34 -8.05 -2.80
N ALA A 197 10.61 -8.78 -1.95
CA ALA A 197 10.46 -10.23 -2.08
C ALA A 197 9.76 -10.61 -3.39
N LEU A 198 8.63 -9.97 -3.71
CA LEU A 198 7.88 -10.24 -4.93
C LEU A 198 8.67 -9.90 -6.19
N ARG A 199 9.49 -8.85 -6.20
CA ARG A 199 10.34 -8.49 -7.36
C ARG A 199 11.44 -9.53 -7.63
N LYS A 200 11.91 -10.23 -6.59
CA LYS A 200 12.91 -11.30 -6.71
C LYS A 200 12.30 -12.64 -7.11
N LEU A 201 11.11 -12.97 -6.57
CA LEU A 201 10.45 -14.27 -6.76
C LEU A 201 9.63 -14.35 -8.04
N LEU A 202 8.89 -13.27 -8.32
CA LEU A 202 8.28 -13.07 -9.61
C LEU A 202 9.29 -12.23 -10.32
#